data_AF-A0A6B3FV94-F1
#
_entry.id   AF-A0A6B3FV94-F1
#
_cell.length_a   1.000
_cell.length_b   1.000
_cell.length_c   1.000
_cell.angle_alpha   90.00
_cell.angle_beta   90.00
_cell.angle_gamma   90.00
#
_symmetry.space_group_name_H-M   'P 1'
#
loop_
_entity.id
_entity.type
_entity.pdbx_description
1 polymer ?
#
loop_
_entity_poly.entity_id
_entity_poly.type
_entity_poly.pdbx_seq_one_letter_code
_entity_poly.pdbx_strand_id
1 'polypeptide(L)'
;AGLLRARPDLLNPVPNDITQLATRAGTRASVVRALEHLDRFALQTAEALAVAPDPAPYDTLLSLLTGDGLDDGEQRDDVGAAVTAALPGALATLREQALVWGEDDRLRLVRTARELLAPSPQHPSPTGLGPTVAEATAGMSPGRLQEILAATGLPATHDPVSAVAALSALFTDRTRMAELLDAAPVEALSVLDRLVWGPPYGEVTPNPTPPVKWLRDRGLLLPVSTRTVVLPREAALHLRAGRAHRVPEPVPPAVAAAAERDPQAVDR
;
A
#
# COMPACT_ATOMS: atom_id res chain seq x y z
N ALA A 1 -7.08 -1.18 30.71
CA ALA A 1 -6.17 -0.08 31.12
C ALA A 1 -5.07 0.24 30.09
N GLY A 2 -4.67 -0.70 29.21
CA GLY A 2 -3.62 -0.46 28.20
C GLY A 2 -3.91 0.71 27.25
N LEU A 3 -5.10 0.73 26.63
CA LEU A 3 -5.47 1.78 25.66
C LEU A 3 -5.31 3.21 26.19
N LEU A 4 -5.73 3.50 27.42
CA LEU A 4 -5.64 4.87 27.97
C LEU A 4 -4.21 5.30 28.29
N ARG A 5 -3.30 4.33 28.52
CA ARG A 5 -1.86 4.62 28.64
C ARG A 5 -1.23 4.83 27.26
N ALA A 6 -1.67 4.05 26.28
CA ALA A 6 -1.21 4.10 24.89
C ALA A 6 -1.72 5.35 24.16
N ARG A 7 -2.92 5.83 24.51
CA ARG A 7 -3.63 6.99 23.95
C ARG A 7 -4.08 7.98 25.04
N PRO A 8 -3.15 8.73 25.67
CA PRO A 8 -3.49 9.69 26.72
C PRO A 8 -4.42 10.81 26.24
N ASP A 9 -4.43 11.09 24.94
CA ASP A 9 -5.28 12.11 24.32
C ASP A 9 -6.78 11.81 24.43
N LEU A 10 -7.16 10.56 24.66
CA LEU A 10 -8.57 10.16 24.84
C LEU A 10 -9.17 10.62 26.17
N LEU A 11 -8.32 11.01 27.13
CA LEU A 11 -8.71 11.40 28.49
C LEU A 11 -9.03 12.88 28.66
N ASN A 12 -8.88 13.71 27.62
CA ASN A 12 -9.07 15.14 27.72
C ASN A 12 -10.18 15.66 26.78
N PRO A 13 -11.40 15.94 27.31
CA PRO A 13 -11.85 15.74 28.70
C PRO A 13 -12.10 14.26 29.01
N VAL A 14 -12.32 13.85 30.27
CA VAL A 14 -12.53 12.43 30.61
C VAL A 14 -13.83 11.93 29.95
N PRO A 15 -13.82 10.77 29.26
CA PRO A 15 -15.02 10.24 28.63
C PRO A 15 -15.99 9.66 29.68
N ASN A 16 -17.28 9.89 29.49
CA ASN A 16 -18.34 9.44 30.40
C ASN A 16 -18.75 7.97 30.16
N ASP A 17 -18.48 7.44 28.96
CA ASP A 17 -18.78 6.06 28.58
C ASP A 17 -17.87 5.55 27.44
N ILE A 18 -18.00 4.26 27.11
CA ILE A 18 -17.20 3.58 26.08
C ILE A 18 -17.55 4.10 24.68
N THR A 19 -18.79 4.51 24.43
CA THR A 19 -19.23 5.04 23.12
C THR A 19 -18.55 6.37 22.81
N GLN A 20 -18.44 7.25 23.80
CA GLN A 20 -17.71 8.51 23.69
C GLN A 20 -16.20 8.26 23.50
N LEU A 21 -15.64 7.29 24.23
CA LEU A 21 -14.24 6.88 24.05
C LEU A 21 -13.98 6.40 22.62
N ALA A 22 -14.82 5.50 22.09
CA ALA A 22 -14.70 4.97 20.74
C ALA A 22 -14.84 6.07 19.68
N THR A 23 -15.80 6.97 19.86
CA THR A 23 -16.02 8.12 18.95
C THR A 23 -14.78 9.02 18.91
N ARG A 24 -14.18 9.32 20.08
CA ARG A 24 -12.96 10.12 20.16
C ARG A 24 -11.75 9.43 19.56
N ALA A 25 -11.60 8.13 19.82
CA ALA A 25 -10.50 7.33 19.28
C ALA A 25 -10.48 7.31 17.75
N GLY A 26 -11.65 7.39 17.12
CA GLY A 26 -11.81 7.49 15.67
C GLY A 26 -11.67 8.91 15.10
N THR A 27 -11.52 9.96 15.91
CA THR A 27 -11.35 11.32 15.37
C THR A 27 -10.00 11.48 14.67
N ARG A 28 -9.96 12.29 13.60
CA ARG A 28 -8.73 12.53 12.83
C ARG A 28 -7.56 12.99 13.70
N ALA A 29 -7.77 13.94 14.61
CA ALA A 29 -6.72 14.44 15.49
C ALA A 29 -6.13 13.33 16.40
N SER A 30 -7.00 12.46 16.91
CA SER A 30 -6.61 11.37 17.79
C SER A 30 -5.88 10.26 17.04
N VAL A 31 -6.36 9.91 15.83
CA VAL A 31 -5.71 8.92 14.95
C VAL A 31 -4.34 9.42 14.46
N VAL A 32 -4.21 10.69 14.06
CA VAL A 32 -2.91 11.27 13.66
C VAL A 32 -1.89 11.14 14.78
N ARG A 33 -2.26 11.53 16.01
CA ARG A 33 -1.37 11.36 17.18
C ARG A 33 -1.00 9.90 17.40
N ALA A 34 -1.95 8.98 17.27
CA ALA A 34 -1.66 7.55 17.43
C ALA A 34 -0.64 7.05 16.41
N LEU A 35 -0.79 7.44 15.13
CA LEU A 35 0.13 7.08 14.06
C LEU A 35 1.54 7.67 14.29
N GLU A 36 1.62 8.90 14.81
CA GLU A 36 2.90 9.58 15.14
C GLU A 36 3.68 8.88 16.27
N HIS A 37 3.01 8.08 17.11
CA HIS A 37 3.65 7.35 18.22
C HIS A 37 3.98 5.90 17.86
N LEU A 38 3.65 5.43 16.66
CA LEU A 38 4.02 4.09 16.22
C LEU A 38 5.52 4.01 15.94
N ASP A 39 6.11 2.86 16.23
CA ASP A 39 7.41 2.54 15.66
C ASP A 39 7.31 2.37 14.13
N ARG A 40 8.48 2.33 13.48
CA ARG A 40 8.56 2.31 12.03
C ARG A 40 7.83 1.11 11.42
N PHE A 41 7.94 -0.07 12.03
CA PHE A 41 7.37 -1.29 11.48
C PHE A 41 5.85 -1.36 11.70
N ALA A 42 5.36 -0.93 12.86
CA ALA A 42 3.93 -0.80 13.12
C ALA A 42 3.27 0.22 12.18
N LEU A 43 3.96 1.33 11.88
CA LEU A 43 3.51 2.29 10.87
C LEU A 43 3.48 1.66 9.47
N GLN A 44 4.55 0.98 9.05
CA GLN A 44 4.58 0.27 7.76
C GLN A 44 3.49 -0.79 7.64
N THR A 45 3.17 -1.48 8.74
CA THR A 45 2.07 -2.45 8.82
C THR A 45 0.71 -1.78 8.63
N ALA A 46 0.48 -0.62 9.27
CA ALA A 46 -0.75 0.15 9.07
C ALA A 46 -0.86 0.70 7.63
N GLU A 47 0.24 1.14 7.04
CA GLU A 47 0.31 1.60 5.64
C GLU A 47 0.01 0.45 4.66
N ALA A 48 0.54 -0.75 4.90
CA ALA A 48 0.24 -1.94 4.11
C ALA A 48 -1.24 -2.35 4.24
N LEU A 49 -1.79 -2.33 5.46
CA LEU A 49 -3.23 -2.55 5.67
C LEU A 49 -4.10 -1.52 4.95
N ALA A 50 -3.66 -0.27 4.85
CA ALA A 50 -4.40 0.80 4.18
C ALA A 50 -4.56 0.56 2.67
N VAL A 51 -3.63 -0.16 2.04
CA VAL A 51 -3.66 -0.52 0.61
C VAL A 51 -4.19 -1.95 0.34
N ALA A 52 -4.30 -2.77 1.38
CA ALA A 52 -4.89 -4.11 1.33
C ALA A 52 -6.41 -4.10 1.13
N PRO A 53 -7.02 -5.24 0.73
CA PRO A 53 -8.48 -5.42 0.78
C PRO A 53 -9.06 -5.12 2.16
N ASP A 54 -10.35 -4.76 2.23
CA ASP A 54 -11.05 -4.52 3.51
C ASP A 54 -12.28 -5.42 3.62
N PRO A 55 -12.29 -6.42 4.53
CA PRO A 55 -11.22 -6.75 5.48
C PRO A 55 -10.01 -7.44 4.82
N ALA A 56 -8.85 -7.37 5.47
CA ALA A 56 -7.61 -8.00 5.02
C ALA A 56 -7.32 -9.30 5.81
N PRO A 57 -7.09 -10.44 5.15
CA PRO A 57 -6.50 -11.61 5.79
C PRO A 57 -5.05 -11.35 6.22
N TYR A 58 -4.62 -11.98 7.31
CA TYR A 58 -3.24 -11.90 7.83
C TYR A 58 -2.22 -12.28 6.75
N ASP A 59 -2.46 -13.36 6.01
CA ASP A 59 -1.55 -13.82 4.96
C ASP A 59 -1.42 -12.80 3.82
N THR A 60 -2.51 -12.09 3.48
CA THR A 60 -2.46 -11.00 2.51
C THR A 60 -1.60 -9.84 3.01
N LEU A 61 -1.72 -9.47 4.29
CA LEU A 61 -0.88 -8.45 4.90
C LEU A 61 0.59 -8.89 4.94
N LEU A 62 0.85 -10.15 5.32
CA LEU A 62 2.20 -10.70 5.35
C LEU A 62 2.83 -10.65 3.96
N SER A 63 2.14 -11.12 2.91
CA SER A 63 2.61 -11.04 1.52
C SER A 63 2.86 -9.62 1.04
N LEU A 64 2.07 -8.63 1.49
CA LEU A 64 2.33 -7.21 1.18
C LEU A 64 3.63 -6.70 1.83
N LEU A 65 4.09 -7.30 2.92
CA LEU A 65 5.31 -6.90 3.62
C LEU A 65 6.53 -7.72 3.19
N THR A 66 6.36 -9.02 2.92
CA THR A 66 7.45 -9.92 2.52
C THR A 66 7.66 -9.99 1.02
N GLY A 67 6.60 -9.76 0.24
CA GLY A 67 6.51 -10.20 -1.15
C GLY A 67 5.89 -11.59 -1.26
N ASP A 68 5.72 -12.07 -2.49
CA ASP A 68 5.04 -13.33 -2.77
C ASP A 68 5.94 -14.57 -2.82
N GLY A 69 7.23 -14.42 -2.48
CA GLY A 69 8.17 -15.54 -2.36
C GLY A 69 8.61 -16.18 -3.69
N LEU A 70 8.21 -15.62 -4.83
CA LEU A 70 8.56 -16.16 -6.15
C LEU A 70 9.83 -15.53 -6.75
N ASP A 71 10.22 -14.33 -6.26
CA ASP A 71 11.33 -13.51 -6.78
C ASP A 71 12.42 -13.20 -5.74
N ASP A 72 12.49 -13.98 -4.65
CA ASP A 72 13.37 -13.69 -3.52
C ASP A 72 14.73 -14.40 -3.65
N GLY A 73 15.82 -13.62 -3.60
CA GLY A 73 17.19 -14.13 -3.44
C GLY A 73 17.60 -14.17 -1.97
N GLU A 74 18.70 -14.86 -1.64
CA GLU A 74 19.11 -15.22 -0.25
C GLU A 74 19.03 -14.07 0.79
N GLN A 75 19.50 -12.84 0.49
CA GLN A 75 19.40 -11.70 1.42
C GLN A 75 17.96 -11.26 1.75
N ARG A 76 16.99 -11.59 0.90
CA ARG A 76 15.59 -11.22 1.08
C ARG A 76 14.86 -12.20 1.98
N ASP A 77 15.35 -13.43 2.09
CA ASP A 77 14.81 -14.46 2.99
C ASP A 77 15.00 -14.07 4.46
N ASP A 78 16.15 -13.50 4.81
CA ASP A 78 16.43 -13.01 6.17
C ASP A 78 15.47 -11.88 6.59
N VAL A 79 15.21 -10.93 5.67
CA VAL A 79 14.26 -9.84 5.91
C VAL A 79 12.84 -10.39 6.02
N GLY A 80 12.47 -11.35 5.17
CA GLY A 80 11.18 -12.04 5.22
C GLY A 80 10.95 -12.71 6.58
N ALA A 81 11.93 -13.47 7.06
CA ALA A 81 11.88 -14.11 8.38
C ALA A 81 11.74 -13.08 9.52
N ALA A 82 12.48 -11.97 9.46
CA ALA A 82 12.36 -10.88 10.43
C ALA A 82 10.97 -10.24 10.42
N VAL A 83 10.39 -10.00 9.23
CA VAL A 83 9.02 -9.51 9.07
C VAL A 83 8.01 -10.50 9.66
N THR A 84 8.11 -11.78 9.34
CA THR A 84 7.22 -12.83 9.88
C THR A 84 7.27 -12.89 11.41
N ALA A 85 8.46 -12.75 11.99
CA ALA A 85 8.64 -12.72 13.44
C ALA A 85 8.07 -11.44 14.10
N ALA A 86 8.21 -10.29 13.45
CA ALA A 86 7.81 -8.99 14.00
C ALA A 86 6.32 -8.68 13.82
N LEU A 87 5.66 -9.18 12.77
CA LEU A 87 4.29 -8.81 12.39
C LEU A 87 3.25 -9.04 13.50
N PRO A 88 3.27 -10.17 14.25
CA PRO A 88 2.36 -10.35 15.38
C PRO A 88 2.47 -9.23 16.43
N GLY A 89 3.69 -8.77 16.73
CA GLY A 89 3.95 -7.67 17.65
C GLY A 89 3.41 -6.34 17.14
N ALA A 90 3.66 -6.02 15.86
CA ALA A 90 3.13 -4.83 15.21
C ALA A 90 1.59 -4.79 15.23
N LEU A 91 0.93 -5.91 14.92
CA LEU A 91 -0.53 -6.02 15.01
C LEU A 91 -1.05 -5.87 16.44
N ALA A 92 -0.34 -6.42 17.44
CA ALA A 92 -0.67 -6.21 18.84
C ALA A 92 -0.61 -4.72 19.20
N THR A 93 0.45 -4.00 18.81
CA THR A 93 0.56 -2.55 19.00
C THR A 93 -0.59 -1.78 18.35
N LEU A 94 -0.94 -2.11 17.10
CA LEU A 94 -2.06 -1.45 16.39
C LEU A 94 -3.42 -1.72 17.07
N ARG A 95 -3.64 -2.94 17.58
CA ARG A 95 -4.84 -3.30 18.36
C ARG A 95 -4.89 -2.59 19.70
N GLU A 96 -3.76 -2.51 20.42
CA GLU A 96 -3.64 -1.79 21.70
C GLU A 96 -3.92 -0.28 21.55
N GLN A 97 -3.55 0.30 20.40
CA GLN A 97 -3.80 1.69 20.03
C GLN A 97 -5.21 1.93 19.46
N ALA A 98 -6.07 0.89 19.40
CA ALA A 98 -7.40 0.92 18.78
C ALA A 98 -7.39 1.40 17.31
N LEU A 99 -6.32 1.08 16.57
CA LEU A 99 -6.18 1.39 15.14
C LEU A 99 -6.60 0.22 14.25
N VAL A 100 -6.52 -1.01 14.75
CA VAL A 100 -6.94 -2.22 14.03
C VAL A 100 -7.88 -3.04 14.92
N TRP A 101 -8.89 -3.66 14.30
CA TRP A 101 -9.81 -4.59 14.94
C TRP A 101 -10.13 -5.77 14.02
N GLY A 102 -10.75 -6.81 14.58
CA GLY A 102 -11.06 -8.05 13.88
C GLY A 102 -10.03 -9.16 14.12
N GLU A 103 -10.45 -10.37 13.81
CA GLU A 103 -9.63 -11.59 13.84
C GLU A 103 -8.63 -11.60 12.68
N ASP A 104 -7.67 -12.52 12.72
CA ASP A 104 -6.58 -12.58 11.73
C ASP A 104 -7.07 -12.92 10.32
N ASP A 105 -8.26 -13.52 10.16
CA ASP A 105 -8.89 -13.74 8.85
C ASP A 105 -9.50 -12.46 8.25
N ARG A 106 -9.75 -11.45 9.09
CA ARG A 106 -10.51 -10.25 8.74
C ARG A 106 -10.03 -9.02 9.51
N LEU A 107 -8.75 -8.68 9.35
CA LEU A 107 -8.15 -7.46 9.92
C LEU A 107 -8.78 -6.22 9.30
N ARG A 108 -9.14 -5.25 10.14
CA ARG A 108 -9.76 -4.00 9.73
C ARG A 108 -9.05 -2.81 10.34
N LEU A 109 -8.41 -2.02 9.48
CA LEU A 109 -7.89 -0.72 9.85
C LEU A 109 -9.06 0.25 10.09
N VAL A 110 -8.99 1.06 11.16
CA VAL A 110 -10.02 2.08 11.40
C VAL A 110 -10.12 3.03 10.22
N ARG A 111 -11.35 3.36 9.83
CA ARG A 111 -11.66 4.13 8.62
C ARG A 111 -10.81 5.40 8.48
N THR A 112 -10.67 6.17 9.55
CA THR A 112 -9.90 7.42 9.54
C THR A 112 -8.40 7.19 9.35
N ALA A 113 -7.83 6.09 9.86
CA ALA A 113 -6.44 5.74 9.58
C ALA A 113 -6.28 5.29 8.12
N ARG A 114 -7.24 4.52 7.58
CA ARG A 114 -7.26 4.16 6.15
C ARG A 114 -7.32 5.42 5.28
N GLU A 115 -8.20 6.36 5.56
CA GLU A 115 -8.33 7.63 4.82
C GLU A 115 -7.06 8.50 4.88
N LEU A 116 -6.27 8.39 5.97
CA LEU A 116 -5.00 9.10 6.13
C LEU A 116 -3.85 8.47 5.35
N LEU A 117 -3.82 7.14 5.26
CA LEU A 117 -2.67 6.36 4.76
C LEU A 117 -2.85 5.84 3.33
N ALA A 118 -4.11 5.60 2.92
CA ALA A 118 -4.44 5.13 1.58
C ALA A 118 -4.16 6.22 0.54
N PRO A 119 -3.73 5.84 -0.67
CA PRO A 119 -3.42 6.80 -1.72
C PRO A 119 -4.65 7.60 -2.13
N SER A 120 -4.48 8.91 -2.30
CA SER A 120 -5.47 9.79 -2.89
C SER A 120 -4.83 10.74 -3.90
N PRO A 121 -5.59 11.33 -4.84
CA PRO A 121 -5.04 12.30 -5.78
C PRO A 121 -4.38 13.53 -5.12
N GLN A 122 -4.77 13.84 -3.89
CA GLN A 122 -4.26 14.99 -3.13
C GLN A 122 -3.11 14.62 -2.19
N HIS A 123 -3.01 13.35 -1.80
CA HIS A 123 -1.99 12.86 -0.87
C HIS A 123 -1.42 11.54 -1.40
N PRO A 124 -0.17 11.54 -1.90
CA PRO A 124 0.49 10.30 -2.27
C PRO A 124 0.61 9.41 -1.03
N SER A 125 0.33 8.11 -1.18
CA SER A 125 0.50 7.15 -0.09
C SER A 125 1.99 7.07 0.30
N PRO A 126 2.31 6.89 1.59
CA PRO A 126 3.68 6.59 2.03
C PRO A 126 4.31 5.37 1.34
N THR A 127 3.49 4.44 0.86
CA THR A 127 3.92 3.26 0.07
C THR A 127 4.32 3.60 -1.37
N GLY A 128 4.00 4.81 -1.86
CA GLY A 128 4.13 5.19 -3.26
C GLY A 128 3.18 4.45 -4.22
N LEU A 129 2.22 3.66 -3.70
CA LEU A 129 1.22 3.00 -4.54
C LEU A 129 0.15 3.99 -5.02
N GLY A 130 -0.39 3.72 -6.21
CA GLY A 130 -1.50 4.46 -6.78
C GLY A 130 -2.89 3.99 -6.32
N PRO A 131 -3.95 4.59 -6.87
CA PRO A 131 -5.31 4.05 -6.79
C PRO A 131 -5.38 2.65 -7.40
N THR A 132 -6.38 1.88 -6.98
CA THR A 132 -6.76 0.60 -7.63
C THR A 132 -7.17 0.82 -9.08
N VAL A 133 -7.19 -0.25 -9.89
CA VAL A 133 -7.79 -0.20 -11.23
C VAL A 133 -9.24 0.30 -11.16
N ALA A 134 -10.02 -0.14 -10.17
CA ALA A 134 -11.41 0.29 -10.00
C ALA A 134 -11.54 1.81 -9.73
N GLU A 135 -10.69 2.36 -8.87
CA GLU A 135 -10.65 3.80 -8.58
C GLU A 135 -10.15 4.61 -9.79
N ALA A 136 -9.11 4.13 -10.49
CA ALA A 136 -8.51 4.81 -11.64
C ALA A 136 -9.36 4.74 -12.92
N THR A 137 -10.26 3.76 -13.02
CA THR A 137 -11.22 3.63 -14.13
C THR A 137 -12.58 4.24 -13.80
N ALA A 138 -12.77 4.81 -12.61
CA ALA A 138 -14.00 5.46 -12.21
C ALA A 138 -14.36 6.59 -13.19
N GLY A 139 -15.53 6.49 -13.84
CA GLY A 139 -15.99 7.45 -14.84
C GLY A 139 -15.43 7.25 -16.26
N MET A 140 -14.64 6.19 -16.50
CA MET A 140 -14.22 5.79 -17.84
C MET A 140 -15.42 5.29 -18.65
N SER A 141 -15.45 5.58 -19.95
CA SER A 141 -16.53 5.10 -20.81
C SER A 141 -16.47 3.57 -20.97
N PRO A 142 -17.62 2.87 -21.07
CA PRO A 142 -17.64 1.43 -21.31
C PRO A 142 -16.87 1.03 -22.57
N GLY A 143 -16.97 1.82 -23.65
CA GLY A 143 -16.24 1.58 -24.90
C GLY A 143 -14.72 1.58 -24.71
N ARG A 144 -14.18 2.52 -23.92
CA ARG A 144 -12.74 2.56 -23.63
C ARG A 144 -12.30 1.35 -22.80
N LEU A 145 -13.11 0.88 -21.85
CA LEU A 145 -12.82 -0.36 -21.13
C LEU A 145 -12.77 -1.56 -22.08
N GLN A 146 -13.71 -1.67 -23.04
CA GLN A 146 -13.69 -2.75 -24.03
C GLN A 146 -12.45 -2.70 -24.93
N GLU A 147 -11.98 -1.51 -25.32
CA GLU A 147 -10.73 -1.35 -26.07
C GLU A 147 -9.53 -1.88 -25.27
N ILE A 148 -9.47 -1.61 -23.96
CA ILE A 148 -8.41 -2.11 -23.08
C ILE A 148 -8.48 -3.63 -22.93
N LEU A 149 -9.68 -4.20 -22.74
CA LEU A 149 -9.87 -5.65 -22.69
C LEU A 149 -9.39 -6.32 -23.98
N ALA A 150 -9.80 -5.79 -25.14
CA ALA A 150 -9.38 -6.31 -26.44
C ALA A 150 -7.84 -6.23 -26.61
N ALA A 151 -7.22 -5.12 -26.22
CA ALA A 151 -5.78 -4.93 -26.32
C ALA A 151 -4.96 -5.83 -25.37
N THR A 152 -5.57 -6.33 -24.30
CA THR A 152 -4.98 -7.29 -23.34
C THR A 152 -5.36 -8.74 -23.63
N GLY A 153 -6.15 -9.01 -24.68
CA GLY A 153 -6.61 -10.35 -25.02
C GLY A 153 -7.69 -10.90 -24.08
N LEU A 154 -8.30 -10.05 -23.25
CA LEU A 154 -9.43 -10.42 -22.40
C LEU A 154 -10.73 -10.50 -23.21
N PRO A 155 -11.67 -11.39 -22.84
CA PRO A 155 -12.98 -11.45 -23.48
C PRO A 155 -13.77 -10.16 -23.23
N ALA A 156 -14.53 -9.73 -24.24
CA ALA A 156 -15.45 -8.61 -24.10
C ALA A 156 -16.54 -8.92 -23.08
N THR A 157 -17.04 -7.88 -22.41
CA THR A 157 -18.17 -7.97 -21.47
C THR A 157 -19.16 -6.83 -21.69
N HIS A 158 -20.40 -7.04 -21.29
CA HIS A 158 -21.50 -6.10 -21.48
C HIS A 158 -21.61 -5.10 -20.31
N ASP A 159 -20.91 -5.35 -19.20
CA ASP A 159 -20.97 -4.51 -18.00
C ASP A 159 -19.58 -3.98 -17.58
N PRO A 160 -19.46 -2.68 -17.24
CA PRO A 160 -18.18 -2.08 -16.84
C PRO A 160 -17.56 -2.68 -15.57
N VAL A 161 -18.37 -3.19 -14.65
CA VAL A 161 -17.89 -3.72 -13.36
C VAL A 161 -17.11 -5.00 -13.59
N SER A 162 -17.63 -5.92 -14.39
CA SER A 162 -16.92 -7.13 -14.81
C SER A 162 -15.70 -6.81 -15.66
N ALA A 163 -15.73 -5.75 -16.46
CA ALA A 163 -14.56 -5.33 -17.25
C ALA A 163 -13.41 -4.92 -16.33
N VAL A 164 -13.71 -4.09 -15.34
CA VAL A 164 -12.74 -3.67 -14.31
C VAL A 164 -12.27 -4.86 -13.50
N ALA A 165 -13.17 -5.75 -13.07
CA ALA A 165 -12.81 -6.96 -12.33
C ALA A 165 -11.90 -7.89 -13.13
N ALA A 166 -12.15 -8.08 -14.43
CA ALA A 166 -11.31 -8.88 -15.32
C ALA A 166 -9.92 -8.25 -15.50
N LEU A 167 -9.85 -6.93 -15.60
CA LEU A 167 -8.57 -6.20 -15.70
C LEU A 167 -7.77 -6.26 -14.39
N SER A 168 -8.42 -6.03 -13.24
CA SER A 168 -7.79 -6.24 -11.93
C SER A 168 -7.28 -7.67 -11.77
N ALA A 169 -8.08 -8.67 -12.15
CA ALA A 169 -7.70 -10.07 -12.09
C ALA A 169 -6.51 -10.40 -13.02
N LEU A 170 -6.44 -9.80 -14.21
CA LEU A 170 -5.28 -9.93 -15.09
C LEU A 170 -4.01 -9.40 -14.41
N PHE A 171 -4.07 -8.22 -13.79
CA PHE A 171 -2.89 -7.60 -13.16
C PHE A 171 -2.46 -8.30 -11.86
N THR A 172 -3.37 -8.99 -11.17
CA THR A 172 -3.02 -9.80 -9.99
C THR A 172 -2.61 -11.22 -10.34
N ASP A 173 -2.86 -11.70 -11.56
CA ASP A 173 -2.40 -13.02 -12.03
C ASP A 173 -0.94 -12.96 -12.46
N ARG A 174 -0.08 -13.74 -11.81
CA ARG A 174 1.37 -13.72 -12.06
C ARG A 174 1.74 -14.13 -13.47
N THR A 175 1.20 -15.24 -13.94
CA THR A 175 1.57 -15.80 -15.23
C THR A 175 1.10 -14.89 -16.35
N ARG A 176 -0.17 -14.47 -16.29
CA ARG A 176 -0.79 -13.69 -17.37
C ARG A 176 -0.23 -12.27 -17.44
N MET A 177 0.09 -11.67 -16.29
CA MET A 177 0.74 -10.37 -16.26
C MET A 177 2.19 -10.44 -16.75
N ALA A 178 2.93 -11.52 -16.44
CA ALA A 178 4.27 -11.73 -17.00
C ALA A 178 4.21 -11.86 -18.54
N GLU A 179 3.29 -12.67 -19.07
CA GLU A 179 3.07 -12.79 -20.52
C GLU A 179 2.74 -11.44 -21.19
N LEU A 180 1.95 -10.59 -20.51
CA LEU A 180 1.64 -9.24 -20.99
C LEU A 180 2.89 -8.34 -21.03
N LEU A 181 3.72 -8.42 -19.98
CA LEU A 181 4.95 -7.62 -19.86
C LEU A 181 6.05 -8.10 -20.82
N ASP A 182 6.12 -9.40 -21.14
CA ASP A 182 7.05 -9.96 -22.13
C ASP A 182 6.81 -9.41 -23.54
N ALA A 183 5.57 -9.01 -23.84
CA ALA A 183 5.20 -8.37 -25.10
C ALA A 183 5.45 -6.84 -25.11
N ALA A 184 5.95 -6.27 -24.01
CA ALA A 184 6.16 -4.83 -23.88
C ALA A 184 7.45 -4.36 -24.59
N PRO A 185 7.42 -3.21 -25.28
CA PRO A 185 8.65 -2.53 -25.70
C PRO A 185 9.54 -2.21 -24.50
N VAL A 186 10.86 -2.28 -24.66
CA VAL A 186 11.84 -1.99 -23.59
C VAL A 186 11.65 -0.59 -23.01
N GLU A 187 11.29 0.38 -23.87
CA GLU A 187 11.02 1.75 -23.45
C GLU A 187 9.74 1.87 -22.61
N ALA A 188 8.77 0.96 -22.80
CA ALA A 188 7.56 0.92 -21.99
C ALA A 188 7.86 0.37 -20.59
N LEU A 189 8.68 -0.68 -20.49
CA LEU A 189 9.19 -1.18 -19.21
C LEU A 189 9.99 -0.09 -18.48
N SER A 190 10.84 0.66 -19.19
CA SER A 190 11.59 1.80 -18.63
C SER A 190 10.69 2.93 -18.11
N VAL A 191 9.48 3.11 -18.66
CA VAL A 191 8.49 4.04 -18.10
C VAL A 191 7.91 3.49 -16.80
N LEU A 192 7.58 2.19 -16.76
CA LEU A 192 7.05 1.53 -15.57
C LEU A 192 8.06 1.60 -14.42
N ASP A 193 9.32 1.24 -14.64
CA ASP A 193 10.38 1.22 -13.60
C ASP A 193 10.51 2.54 -12.84
N ARG A 194 10.34 3.67 -13.54
CA ARG A 194 10.39 5.02 -12.93
C ARG A 194 9.20 5.29 -12.00
N LEU A 195 8.05 4.68 -12.29
CA LEU A 195 6.80 4.84 -11.53
C LEU A 195 6.65 3.79 -10.43
N VAL A 196 7.31 2.62 -10.55
CA VAL A 196 7.14 1.49 -9.62
C VAL A 196 7.32 1.93 -8.18
N TRP A 197 8.44 2.59 -7.81
CA TRP A 197 8.70 3.06 -6.45
C TRP A 197 8.65 4.58 -6.29
N GLY A 198 8.43 5.30 -7.38
CA GLY A 198 8.26 6.75 -7.40
C GLY A 198 6.82 7.16 -7.13
N PRO A 199 6.47 8.45 -7.35
CA PRO A 199 5.08 8.84 -7.47
C PRO A 199 4.42 7.97 -8.55
N PRO A 200 3.23 7.40 -8.31
CA PRO A 200 2.57 6.54 -9.28
C PRO A 200 2.01 7.33 -10.47
N TYR A 201 2.17 8.66 -10.48
CA TYR A 201 1.64 9.57 -11.47
C TYR A 201 2.72 10.04 -12.45
N GLY A 202 2.35 10.19 -13.71
CA GLY A 202 3.19 10.77 -14.75
C GLY A 202 2.42 11.79 -15.59
N GLU A 203 3.12 12.83 -16.05
CA GLU A 203 2.56 13.75 -17.03
C GLU A 203 2.55 13.13 -18.43
N VAL A 204 1.49 13.40 -19.20
CA VAL A 204 1.33 12.92 -20.56
C VAL A 204 0.88 14.06 -21.48
N THR A 205 1.44 14.07 -22.68
CA THR A 205 1.00 14.98 -23.76
C THR A 205 -0.28 14.44 -24.42
N PRO A 206 -1.06 15.29 -25.10
CA PRO A 206 -2.25 14.83 -25.85
C PRO A 206 -1.93 13.74 -26.88
N ASN A 207 -0.74 13.83 -27.49
CA ASN A 207 -0.17 12.83 -28.38
C ASN A 207 0.97 12.10 -27.64
N PRO A 208 0.66 11.03 -26.87
CA PRO A 208 1.68 10.29 -26.14
C PRO A 208 2.68 9.63 -27.09
N THR A 209 3.91 9.45 -26.61
CA THR A 209 4.92 8.65 -27.31
C THR A 209 4.46 7.19 -27.45
N PRO A 210 4.98 6.43 -28.44
CA PRO A 210 4.58 5.04 -28.64
C PRO A 210 4.64 4.15 -27.38
N PRO A 211 5.67 4.24 -26.51
CA PRO A 211 5.72 3.45 -25.28
C PRO A 211 4.58 3.78 -24.30
N VAL A 212 4.29 5.07 -24.10
CA VAL A 212 3.19 5.51 -23.22
C VAL A 212 1.84 5.13 -23.81
N LYS A 213 1.67 5.22 -25.13
CA LYS A 213 0.46 4.76 -25.82
C LYS A 213 0.25 3.26 -25.61
N TRP A 214 1.29 2.44 -25.75
CA TRP A 214 1.23 0.99 -25.55
C TRP A 214 0.74 0.63 -24.15
N LEU A 215 1.28 1.29 -23.11
CA LEU A 215 0.87 1.10 -21.72
C LEU A 215 -0.58 1.53 -21.48
N ARG A 216 -1.01 2.66 -22.04
CA ARG A 216 -2.38 3.17 -21.92
C ARG A 216 -3.41 2.30 -22.61
N ASP A 217 -3.05 1.71 -23.75
CA ASP A 217 -3.93 0.82 -24.50
C ASP A 217 -4.15 -0.50 -23.76
N ARG A 218 -3.23 -0.91 -22.87
CA ARG A 218 -3.33 -2.13 -22.05
C ARG A 218 -3.75 -1.89 -20.60
N GLY A 219 -4.10 -0.66 -20.24
CA GLY A 219 -4.51 -0.31 -18.88
C GLY A 219 -3.38 -0.32 -17.83
N LEU A 220 -2.12 -0.49 -18.25
CA LEU A 220 -0.94 -0.39 -17.38
C LEU A 220 -0.64 1.05 -16.96
N LEU A 221 -1.16 2.03 -17.71
CA LEU A 221 -1.28 3.42 -17.29
C LEU A 221 -2.70 3.92 -17.55
N LEU A 222 -3.39 4.34 -16.50
CA LEU A 222 -4.77 4.80 -16.58
C LEU A 222 -4.85 6.33 -16.52
N PRO A 223 -5.73 6.97 -17.32
CA PRO A 223 -5.84 8.42 -17.31
C PRO A 223 -6.53 8.90 -16.02
N VAL A 224 -5.94 9.90 -15.37
CA VAL A 224 -6.54 10.62 -14.22
C VAL A 224 -7.05 12.00 -14.65
N SER A 225 -6.35 12.62 -15.60
CA SER A 225 -6.74 13.88 -16.23
C SER A 225 -6.35 13.87 -17.71
N THR A 226 -6.62 14.96 -18.42
CA THR A 226 -6.17 15.12 -19.82
C THR A 226 -4.64 15.16 -19.98
N ARG A 227 -3.90 15.39 -18.88
CA ARG A 227 -2.43 15.53 -18.86
C ARG A 227 -1.75 14.62 -17.86
N THR A 228 -2.48 13.75 -17.17
CA THR A 228 -1.93 12.93 -16.09
C THR A 228 -2.41 11.49 -16.23
N VAL A 229 -1.46 10.56 -16.14
CA VAL A 229 -1.71 9.12 -16.03
C VAL A 229 -1.25 8.61 -14.68
N VAL A 230 -1.76 7.45 -14.29
CA VAL A 230 -1.38 6.76 -13.07
C VAL A 230 -1.12 5.28 -13.33
N LEU A 231 -0.11 4.73 -12.65
CA LEU A 231 0.13 3.30 -12.54
C LEU A 231 -0.84 2.72 -11.50
N PRO A 232 -1.81 1.87 -11.88
CA PRO A 232 -2.75 1.28 -10.93
C PRO A 232 -2.03 0.37 -9.94
N ARG A 233 -2.59 0.28 -8.73
CA ARG A 233 -2.03 -0.45 -7.58
C ARG A 233 -1.70 -1.90 -7.92
N GLU A 234 -2.59 -2.61 -8.60
CA GLU A 234 -2.44 -4.02 -8.93
C GLU A 234 -1.22 -4.25 -9.83
N ALA A 235 -1.05 -3.43 -10.87
CA ALA A 235 0.12 -3.48 -11.75
C ALA A 235 1.41 -3.08 -10.99
N ALA A 236 1.36 -2.05 -10.14
CA ALA A 236 2.49 -1.67 -9.31
C ALA A 236 2.90 -2.80 -8.35
N LEU A 237 1.94 -3.43 -7.65
CA LEU A 237 2.23 -4.54 -6.74
C LEU A 237 2.83 -5.72 -7.49
N HIS A 238 2.34 -6.06 -8.69
CA HIS A 238 2.97 -7.10 -9.51
C HIS A 238 4.45 -6.78 -9.77
N LEU A 239 4.75 -5.57 -10.25
CA LEU A 239 6.12 -5.12 -10.54
C LEU A 239 7.01 -5.03 -9.28
N ARG A 240 6.40 -4.95 -8.09
CA ARG A 240 7.08 -4.93 -6.78
C ARG A 240 7.19 -6.30 -6.13
N ALA A 241 6.94 -7.38 -6.87
CA ALA A 241 6.87 -8.72 -6.33
C ALA A 241 5.87 -8.87 -5.15
N GLY A 242 4.72 -8.18 -5.23
CA GLY A 242 3.69 -8.16 -4.21
C GLY A 242 3.92 -7.17 -3.06
N ARG A 243 5.07 -6.48 -3.01
CA ARG A 243 5.47 -5.66 -1.85
C ARG A 243 4.85 -4.26 -1.85
N ALA A 244 4.29 -3.86 -0.71
CA ALA A 244 3.83 -2.49 -0.47
C ALA A 244 5.00 -1.53 -0.22
N HIS A 245 6.03 -1.99 0.48
CA HIS A 245 7.21 -1.20 0.85
C HIS A 245 8.47 -1.70 0.16
N ARG A 246 9.33 -0.77 -0.26
CA ARG A 246 10.61 -1.11 -0.90
C ARG A 246 11.58 -1.75 0.10
N VAL A 247 11.57 -1.21 1.31
CA VAL A 247 12.44 -1.62 2.42
C VAL A 247 11.57 -1.72 3.67
N PRO A 248 11.08 -2.92 4.02
CA PRO A 248 10.52 -3.18 5.34
C PRO A 248 11.59 -3.01 6.41
N GLU A 249 11.22 -2.42 7.55
CA GLU A 249 12.12 -2.16 8.68
C GLU A 249 11.61 -2.89 9.94
N PRO A 250 11.58 -4.24 9.96
CA PRO A 250 10.96 -5.03 11.03
C PRO A 250 11.71 -5.01 12.37
N VAL A 251 12.96 -4.54 12.38
CA VAL A 251 13.82 -4.51 13.56
C VAL A 251 14.25 -3.07 13.81
N PRO A 252 14.26 -2.61 15.08
CA PRO A 252 14.79 -1.30 15.42
C PRO A 252 16.22 -1.11 14.92
N PRO A 253 16.61 0.11 14.48
CA PRO A 253 17.98 0.37 14.07
C PRO A 253 18.95 0.12 15.23
N ALA A 254 20.12 -0.45 14.93
CA ALA A 254 21.16 -0.65 15.92
C ALA A 254 21.65 0.70 16.48
N VAL A 255 21.55 0.88 17.79
CA VAL A 255 22.08 2.07 18.47
C VAL A 255 23.59 1.86 18.69
N ALA A 256 24.41 2.42 17.81
CA ALA A 256 25.85 2.45 18.00
C ALA A 256 26.25 3.58 18.95
N ALA A 257 27.15 3.30 19.89
CA ALA A 257 27.72 4.34 20.74
C ALA A 257 28.54 5.31 19.88
N ALA A 258 28.16 6.59 19.87
CA ALA A 258 28.88 7.62 19.11
C ALA A 258 30.29 7.89 19.67
N ALA A 259 30.47 7.64 20.97
CA ALA A 259 31.77 7.63 21.64
C ALA A 259 31.64 6.82 22.93
N GLU A 260 32.62 5.96 23.20
CA GLU A 260 32.80 5.36 24.51
C GLU A 260 33.61 6.35 25.37
N ARG A 261 33.06 6.76 26.51
CA ARG A 261 33.78 7.60 27.48
C ARG A 261 34.10 6.77 28.72
N ASP A 262 35.30 6.97 29.25
CA ASP A 262 35.73 6.39 30.51
C ASP A 262 34.72 6.79 31.63
N PRO A 263 34.07 5.82 32.30
CA PRO A 263 33.14 6.08 33.39
C PRO A 263 33.73 6.98 34.48
N GLN A 264 35.06 6.95 34.71
CA GLN A 264 35.72 7.77 35.73
C GLN A 264 35.86 9.25 35.33
N ALA A 265 35.66 9.59 34.05
CA ALA A 265 35.82 10.95 33.53
C ALA A 265 34.50 11.74 33.43
N VAL A 266 33.35 11.10 33.66
CA VAL A 266 32.02 11.70 33.38
C VAL A 266 31.35 12.30 34.62
N ASP A 267 31.92 12.10 35.81
CA ASP A 267 31.32 12.47 37.10
C ASP A 267 32.15 13.53 37.88
N ARG A 268 32.78 14.47 37.16
CA ARG A 268 33.50 15.62 37.73
C ARG A 268 32.91 16.96 37.31
#